data_AF-A0A0Q5J2G1-F1
#
_entry.id   AF-A0A0Q5J2G1-F1
#
_cell.length_a   1.000
_cell.length_b   1.000
_cell.length_c   1.000
_cell.angle_alpha   90.00
_cell.angle_beta   90.00
_cell.angle_gamma   90.00
#
_symmetry.space_group_name_H-M   'P 1'
#
loop_
_entity.id
_entity.type
_entity.pdbx_description
1 polymer ?
#
loop_
_entity_poly.entity_id
_entity_poly.type
_entity_poly.pdbx_seq_one_letter_code
_entity_poly.pdbx_strand_id
1 'polypeptide(L)'
;MKGEGKYRVTADGQVKVLHISGRNEMSLLASDPHAELVAMVGGVKRAHGEQPSGIFYINEWGHVLVKAAGATWYAGQYRTILEFDLGGGVLSARAPQGLPPGERWPGPQVGIRYTIAATGDDVYCKRRIDVRTERQERLSDYIADSPSFVRELARHRPTGGRLYINEAREMFSPLDGEGSFVYLGRAPIDRWFPEPQP
;
A
#
# COMPACT_ATOMS: atom_id res chain seq x y z
N MET A 1 7.94 15.46 7.32
CA MET A 1 7.56 14.40 6.36
C MET A 1 6.56 13.49 7.08
N LYS A 2 5.25 13.77 7.01
CA LYS A 2 4.23 12.97 7.73
C LYS A 2 4.16 11.58 7.08
N GLY A 3 4.31 10.54 7.90
CA GLY A 3 4.67 9.19 7.48
C GLY A 3 3.59 8.49 6.66
N GLU A 4 4.00 7.91 5.52
CA GLU A 4 3.22 6.85 4.88
C GLU A 4 3.20 5.64 5.84
N GLY A 5 2.04 4.99 6.00
CA GLY A 5 1.91 3.81 6.83
C GLY A 5 2.80 2.69 6.28
N LYS A 6 3.43 1.93 7.19
CA LYS A 6 4.33 0.84 6.83
C LYS A 6 4.09 -0.35 7.73
N TYR A 7 4.16 -1.54 7.15
CA TYR A 7 4.29 -2.75 7.93
C TYR A 7 5.75 -2.97 8.33
N ARG A 8 5.94 -3.61 9.48
CA ARG A 8 7.26 -3.93 10.01
C ARG A 8 7.25 -5.29 10.68
N VAL A 9 8.25 -6.10 10.37
CA VAL A 9 8.66 -7.23 11.21
C VAL A 9 9.62 -6.72 12.27
N THR A 10 9.41 -7.08 13.53
CA THR A 10 10.28 -6.75 14.66
C THR A 10 11.37 -7.81 14.87
N ALA A 11 12.36 -7.52 15.70
CA ALA A 11 13.46 -8.45 15.97
C ALA A 11 13.00 -9.75 16.66
N ASP A 12 11.91 -9.70 17.42
CA ASP A 12 11.24 -10.82 18.07
C ASP A 12 10.21 -11.53 17.16
N GLY A 13 10.16 -11.20 15.87
CA GLY A 13 9.32 -11.91 14.90
C GLY A 13 7.83 -11.54 14.95
N GLN A 14 7.50 -10.36 15.47
CA GLN A 14 6.13 -9.84 15.45
C GLN A 14 5.89 -8.94 14.24
N VAL A 15 4.65 -8.86 13.78
CA VAL A 15 4.23 -7.92 12.73
C VAL A 15 3.55 -6.72 13.36
N LYS A 16 3.97 -5.51 12.98
CA LYS A 16 3.41 -4.25 13.45
C LYS A 16 3.04 -3.33 12.29
N VAL A 17 2.08 -2.45 12.53
CA VAL A 17 1.77 -1.33 11.65
C VAL A 17 1.88 -0.01 12.42
N LEU A 18 2.37 1.03 11.75
CA LEU A 18 2.25 2.39 12.25
C LEU A 18 0.87 2.94 11.85
N HIS A 19 0.01 3.15 12.84
CA HIS A 19 -1.29 3.79 12.66
C HIS A 19 -1.20 5.26 13.08
N ILE A 20 -1.69 6.16 12.22
CA ILE A 20 -1.69 7.60 12.46
C ILE A 20 -3.14 8.07 12.52
N SER A 21 -3.54 8.65 13.66
CA SER A 21 -4.85 9.25 13.87
C SER A 21 -4.70 10.68 14.37
N GLY A 22 -4.94 11.64 13.48
CA GLY A 22 -4.72 13.07 13.75
C GLY A 22 -3.24 13.37 14.01
N ARG A 23 -2.90 13.72 15.26
CA ARG A 23 -1.51 13.97 15.70
C ARG A 23 -0.90 12.78 16.45
N ASN A 24 -1.68 11.74 16.71
CA ASN A 24 -1.22 10.59 17.47
C ASN A 24 -0.69 9.52 16.52
N GLU A 25 0.50 9.01 16.83
CA GLU A 25 1.10 7.87 16.16
C GLU A 25 1.10 6.69 17.14
N MET A 26 0.58 5.54 16.71
CA MET A 26 0.51 4.32 17.52
C MET A 26 1.09 3.17 16.72
N SER A 27 1.94 2.36 17.36
CA SER A 27 2.39 1.10 16.78
C SER A 27 1.45 0.00 17.27
N LEU A 28 0.69 -0.59 16.34
CA LEU A 28 -0.24 -1.67 16.65
C LEU A 28 0.40 -3.01 16.29
N LEU A 29 0.18 -4.00 17.14
CA LEU A 29 0.59 -5.38 16.94
C LEU A 29 -0.47 -6.11 16.11
N ALA A 30 -0.05 -6.97 15.20
CA ALA A 30 -0.98 -7.85 14.51
C ALA A 30 -1.67 -8.78 15.51
N SER A 31 -2.96 -9.01 15.32
CA SER A 31 -3.78 -9.82 16.25
C SER A 31 -3.33 -11.28 16.27
N ASP A 32 -2.89 -11.80 15.11
CA ASP A 32 -2.45 -13.18 14.94
C ASP A 32 -0.94 -13.29 14.66
N PRO A 33 -0.31 -14.45 14.96
CA PRO A 33 1.04 -14.74 14.52
C PRO A 33 1.12 -14.93 13.00
N HIS A 34 2.09 -14.28 12.36
CA HIS A 34 2.32 -14.37 10.91
C HIS A 34 3.69 -14.98 10.58
N ALA A 35 3.95 -16.21 11.06
CA ALA A 35 5.27 -16.86 10.98
C ALA A 35 5.80 -16.97 9.54
N GLU A 36 4.94 -17.27 8.56
CA GLU A 36 5.30 -17.33 7.15
C GLU A 36 5.78 -15.97 6.62
N LEU A 37 5.04 -14.90 6.89
CA LEU A 37 5.42 -13.54 6.49
C LEU A 37 6.73 -13.09 7.14
N VAL A 38 6.93 -13.42 8.42
CA VAL A 38 8.18 -13.17 9.14
C VAL A 38 9.34 -13.91 8.49
N ALA A 39 9.14 -15.16 8.09
CA ALA A 39 10.15 -15.95 7.39
C ALA A 39 10.49 -15.36 6.01
N MET A 40 9.51 -14.88 5.25
CA MET A 40 9.72 -14.19 3.96
C MET A 40 10.60 -12.94 4.14
N VAL A 41 10.23 -12.05 5.07
CA VAL A 41 10.98 -10.82 5.35
C VAL A 41 12.39 -11.15 5.87
N GLY A 42 12.50 -12.07 6.83
CA GLY A 42 13.77 -12.50 7.38
C GLY A 42 14.67 -13.22 6.38
N GLY A 43 14.09 -13.90 5.38
CA GLY A 43 14.82 -14.55 4.28
C GLY A 43 15.55 -13.53 3.41
N VAL A 44 14.83 -12.52 2.91
CA VAL A 44 15.43 -11.42 2.13
C VAL A 44 16.51 -10.70 2.93
N LYS A 45 16.21 -10.34 4.18
CA LYS A 45 17.15 -9.60 5.03
C LYS A 45 18.46 -10.36 5.25
N ARG A 46 18.39 -11.65 5.57
CA ARG A 46 19.58 -12.50 5.75
C ARG A 46 20.39 -12.66 4.47
N ALA A 47 19.74 -12.80 3.32
CA ALA A 47 20.42 -12.88 2.03
C ALA A 47 21.28 -11.64 1.72
N HIS A 48 20.94 -10.49 2.32
CA HIS A 48 21.69 -9.24 2.21
C HIS A 48 22.54 -8.91 3.45
N GLY A 49 22.74 -9.87 4.37
CA GLY A 49 23.55 -9.66 5.58
C GLY A 49 22.94 -8.68 6.59
N GLU A 50 21.64 -8.40 6.50
CA GLU A 50 20.91 -7.54 7.41
C GLU A 50 20.22 -8.33 8.54
N GLN A 51 19.82 -7.65 9.61
CA GLN A 51 18.98 -8.26 10.64
C GLN A 51 17.65 -8.75 10.06
N PRO A 52 17.11 -9.91 10.49
CA PRO A 52 15.88 -10.51 9.96
C PRO A 52 14.60 -9.79 10.43
N SER A 53 14.61 -8.47 10.38
CA SER A 53 13.52 -7.58 10.77
C SER A 53 13.53 -6.34 9.86
N GLY A 54 12.44 -5.58 9.85
CA GLY A 54 12.37 -4.32 9.13
C GLY A 54 11.08 -4.10 8.37
N ILE A 55 11.10 -3.08 7.53
CA ILE A 55 9.95 -2.59 6.79
C ILE A 55 9.68 -3.48 5.58
N PHE A 56 8.40 -3.76 5.36
CA PHE A 56 7.91 -4.40 4.16
C PHE A 56 6.56 -3.78 3.74
N TYR A 57 6.13 -4.12 2.53
CA TYR A 57 4.84 -3.77 1.95
C TYR A 57 4.22 -5.03 1.36
N ILE A 58 2.90 -5.06 1.26
CA ILE A 58 2.19 -6.07 0.49
C ILE A 58 1.43 -5.31 -0.59
N ASN A 59 1.64 -5.67 -1.85
CA ASN A 59 0.92 -5.04 -2.96
C ASN A 59 -0.46 -5.69 -3.14
N GLU A 60 -1.23 -5.13 -4.07
CA GLU A 60 -2.58 -5.56 -4.44
C GLU A 60 -2.67 -6.98 -5.06
N TRP A 61 -1.52 -7.57 -5.39
CA TRP A 61 -1.35 -8.96 -5.84
C TRP A 61 -0.92 -9.90 -4.69
N GLY A 62 -0.73 -9.37 -3.48
CA GLY A 62 -0.21 -10.13 -2.34
C GLY A 62 1.30 -10.29 -2.35
N HIS A 63 2.05 -9.63 -3.23
CA HIS A 63 3.51 -9.70 -3.22
C HIS A 63 4.08 -9.00 -2.01
N VAL A 64 4.90 -9.71 -1.23
CA VAL A 64 5.65 -9.18 -0.11
C VAL A 64 6.92 -8.51 -0.65
N LEU A 65 6.97 -7.19 -0.48
CA LEU A 65 8.05 -6.34 -0.97
C LEU A 65 8.88 -5.84 0.22
N VAL A 66 10.15 -6.24 0.28
CA VAL A 66 11.04 -6.00 1.42
C VAL A 66 12.12 -5.01 1.04
N LYS A 67 12.35 -4.00 1.88
CA LYS A 67 13.46 -3.05 1.68
C LYS A 67 14.75 -3.62 2.26
N ALA A 68 15.75 -3.90 1.44
CA ALA A 68 17.08 -4.37 1.85
C ALA A 68 18.15 -3.87 0.88
N ALA A 69 19.35 -3.59 1.38
CA ALA A 69 20.51 -3.09 0.64
C ALA A 69 20.19 -1.86 -0.25
N GLY A 70 19.33 -0.95 0.25
CA GLY A 70 18.90 0.25 -0.48
C GLY A 70 17.90 0.01 -1.63
N ALA A 71 17.51 -1.24 -1.88
CA ALA A 71 16.57 -1.64 -2.93
C ALA A 71 15.29 -2.26 -2.34
N THR A 72 14.36 -2.63 -3.23
CA THR A 72 13.13 -3.36 -2.89
C THR A 72 13.21 -4.73 -3.52
N TRP A 73 12.97 -5.78 -2.75
CA TRP A 73 13.08 -7.16 -3.19
C TRP A 73 11.75 -7.87 -3.01
N TYR A 74 11.42 -8.72 -3.97
CA TYR A 74 10.30 -9.65 -3.87
C TYR A 74 10.67 -10.80 -2.92
N ALA A 75 9.84 -11.06 -1.91
CA ALA A 75 10.08 -12.10 -0.92
C ALA A 75 9.16 -13.33 -1.08
N GLY A 76 8.07 -13.20 -1.84
CA GLY A 76 7.04 -14.22 -1.96
C GLY A 76 5.64 -13.59 -2.01
N GLN A 77 4.62 -14.44 -2.05
CA GLN A 77 3.21 -14.03 -2.06
C GLN A 77 2.55 -14.36 -0.72
N TYR A 78 1.87 -13.39 -0.12
CA TYR A 78 1.14 -13.50 1.14
C TYR A 78 -0.27 -12.93 0.94
N ARG A 79 -1.30 -13.79 1.01
CA ARG A 79 -2.69 -13.43 0.69
C ARG A 79 -3.57 -13.19 1.92
N THR A 80 -3.07 -13.48 3.11
CA THR A 80 -3.80 -13.22 4.35
C THR A 80 -3.78 -11.72 4.63
N ILE A 81 -4.95 -11.15 4.88
CA ILE A 81 -5.08 -9.75 5.27
C ILE A 81 -4.64 -9.58 6.71
N LEU A 82 -3.78 -8.59 6.97
CA LEU A 82 -3.32 -8.28 8.32
C LEU A 82 -4.42 -7.54 9.09
N GLU A 83 -4.63 -7.96 10.33
CA GLU A 83 -5.57 -7.37 11.27
C GLU A 83 -4.82 -6.96 12.54
N PHE A 84 -5.20 -5.83 13.12
CA PHE A 84 -4.54 -5.25 14.29
C PHE A 84 -5.59 -4.81 15.31
N ASP A 85 -5.34 -5.08 16.58
CA ASP A 85 -6.18 -4.56 17.66
C ASP A 85 -6.01 -3.04 17.78
N LEU A 86 -7.13 -2.32 17.70
CA LEU A 86 -7.23 -0.90 17.94
C LEU A 86 -8.28 -0.63 19.01
N GLY A 87 -7.93 -0.89 20.28
CA GLY A 87 -8.73 -0.49 21.44
C GLY A 87 -10.12 -1.10 21.46
N GLY A 88 -10.24 -2.40 21.14
CA GLY A 88 -11.51 -3.11 21.07
C GLY A 88 -12.18 -3.11 19.69
N GLY A 89 -11.56 -2.46 18.71
CA GLY A 89 -11.88 -2.60 17.28
C GLY A 89 -10.77 -3.32 16.51
N VAL A 90 -11.06 -3.68 15.26
CA VAL A 90 -10.07 -4.25 14.33
C VAL A 90 -9.69 -3.20 13.29
N LEU A 91 -8.40 -2.89 13.20
CA LEU A 91 -7.83 -2.16 12.09
C LEU A 91 -7.37 -3.16 11.02
N SER A 92 -7.84 -2.98 9.78
CA SER A 92 -7.54 -3.88 8.66
C SER A 92 -7.41 -3.08 7.36
N ALA A 93 -6.68 -3.64 6.39
CA ALA A 93 -6.59 -3.10 5.03
C ALA A 93 -7.92 -3.17 4.26
N ARG A 94 -8.92 -3.91 4.75
CA ARG A 94 -10.26 -3.97 4.12
C ARG A 94 -11.09 -2.74 4.46
N ALA A 95 -11.81 -2.22 3.47
CA ALA A 95 -12.83 -1.22 3.72
C ALA A 95 -13.97 -1.84 4.56
N PRO A 96 -14.54 -1.12 5.53
CA PRO A 96 -15.80 -1.50 6.14
C PRO A 96 -16.88 -1.71 5.08
N GLN A 97 -17.77 -2.67 5.31
CA GLN A 97 -18.86 -2.97 4.39
C GLN A 97 -19.71 -1.71 4.14
N GLY A 98 -19.88 -1.35 2.87
CA GLY A 98 -20.72 -0.23 2.47
C GLY A 98 -20.07 1.15 2.61
N LEU A 99 -18.78 1.26 2.95
CA LEU A 99 -18.07 2.54 2.93
C LEU A 99 -18.13 3.15 1.52
N PRO A 100 -18.79 4.30 1.31
CA PRO A 100 -18.86 4.90 -0.01
C PRO A 100 -17.57 5.66 -0.36
N PRO A 101 -17.17 5.72 -1.64
CA PRO A 101 -16.10 6.60 -2.09
C PRO A 101 -16.37 8.06 -1.71
N GLY A 102 -15.31 8.78 -1.33
CA GLY A 102 -15.41 10.15 -0.80
C GLY A 102 -15.42 10.25 0.72
N GLU A 103 -15.71 9.15 1.42
CA GLU A 103 -15.64 9.12 2.88
C GLU A 103 -14.21 8.95 3.39
N ARG A 104 -14.00 9.27 4.66
CA ARG A 104 -12.70 9.10 5.31
C ARG A 104 -12.29 7.62 5.32
N TRP A 105 -11.06 7.33 4.88
CA TRP A 105 -10.44 6.01 4.99
C TRP A 105 -10.13 5.67 6.46
N PRO A 106 -10.71 4.59 7.02
CA PRO A 106 -10.51 4.22 8.42
C PRO A 106 -9.36 3.22 8.61
N GLY A 107 -8.89 2.58 7.54
CA GLY A 107 -7.87 1.54 7.59
C GLY A 107 -6.44 2.07 7.77
N PRO A 108 -5.45 1.16 7.80
CA PRO A 108 -4.04 1.54 7.85
C PRO A 108 -3.65 2.31 6.59
N GLN A 109 -2.70 3.24 6.72
CA GLN A 109 -2.21 4.06 5.60
C GLN A 109 -1.09 3.36 4.81
N VAL A 110 -1.24 2.04 4.67
CA VAL A 110 -0.28 1.12 4.02
C VAL A 110 -0.77 0.79 2.62
N GLY A 111 0.13 0.84 1.64
CA GLY A 111 -0.20 0.48 0.27
C GLY A 111 0.90 0.87 -0.70
N ILE A 112 0.80 0.37 -1.93
CA ILE A 112 1.68 0.77 -3.03
C ILE A 112 1.22 2.12 -3.56
N ARG A 113 2.20 3.01 -3.73
CA ARG A 113 1.96 4.37 -4.20
C ARG A 113 1.91 4.43 -5.73
N TYR A 114 0.82 4.99 -6.22
CA TYR A 114 0.58 5.44 -7.58
C TYR A 114 0.45 6.98 -7.57
N THR A 115 0.43 7.57 -8.76
CA THR A 115 0.26 9.01 -8.94
C THR A 115 -0.87 9.26 -9.92
N ILE A 116 -1.84 10.08 -9.51
CA ILE A 116 -2.81 10.66 -10.44
C ILE A 116 -2.09 11.77 -11.19
N ALA A 117 -2.17 11.76 -12.52
CA ALA A 117 -1.59 12.82 -13.34
C ALA A 117 -2.24 14.17 -13.03
N ALA A 118 -1.46 15.25 -13.04
CA ALA A 118 -1.95 16.61 -12.77
C ALA A 118 -3.02 17.05 -13.80
N THR A 119 -2.91 16.52 -15.03
CA THR A 119 -3.88 16.65 -16.11
C THR A 119 -5.24 16.01 -15.80
N GLY A 120 -5.31 15.11 -14.82
CA GLY A 120 -6.56 14.46 -14.42
C GLY A 120 -7.09 13.44 -15.44
N ASP A 121 -6.23 12.92 -16.31
CA ASP A 121 -6.56 12.00 -17.39
C ASP A 121 -5.99 10.59 -17.21
N ASP A 122 -5.09 10.40 -16.24
CA ASP A 122 -4.36 9.15 -16.11
C ASP A 122 -3.84 8.87 -14.70
N VAL A 123 -3.49 7.62 -14.44
CA VAL A 123 -2.78 7.16 -13.24
C VAL A 123 -1.51 6.49 -13.68
N TYR A 124 -0.40 6.72 -12.97
CA TYR A 124 0.86 6.06 -13.29
C TYR A 124 1.62 5.63 -12.05
N CYS A 125 2.50 4.66 -12.23
CA CYS A 125 3.50 4.28 -11.24
C CYS A 125 4.90 4.36 -11.86
N LYS A 126 5.92 4.39 -11.00
CA LYS A 126 7.31 4.26 -11.41
C LYS A 126 7.78 2.88 -11.00
N ARG A 127 8.14 2.07 -12.00
CA ARG A 127 8.73 0.75 -11.79
C ARG A 127 10.23 0.88 -12.01
N ARG A 128 11.00 0.42 -11.03
CA ARG A 128 12.45 0.34 -11.16
C ARG A 128 12.79 -0.90 -11.98
N ILE A 129 13.46 -0.72 -13.11
CA ILE A 129 13.91 -1.82 -13.97
C ILE A 129 15.27 -2.33 -13.47
N ASP A 130 16.16 -1.41 -13.11
CA ASP A 130 17.47 -1.71 -12.56
C ASP A 130 17.95 -0.57 -11.62
N VAL A 131 19.20 -0.65 -11.14
CA VAL A 131 19.77 0.33 -10.20
C VAL A 131 19.72 1.77 -10.75
N ARG A 132 19.78 1.96 -12.06
CA ARG A 132 19.89 3.25 -12.76
C ARG A 132 18.61 3.63 -13.51
N THR A 133 17.77 2.67 -13.89
CA THR A 133 16.62 2.90 -14.76
C THR A 133 15.29 2.76 -14.02
N GLU A 134 14.49 3.83 -14.08
CA GLU A 134 13.07 3.80 -13.73
C GLU A 134 12.23 3.97 -14.99
N ARG A 135 11.21 3.13 -15.15
CA ARG A 135 10.18 3.25 -16.17
C ARG A 135 8.91 3.77 -15.53
N GLN A 136 8.30 4.76 -16.16
CA GLN A 136 6.95 5.16 -15.85
C GLN A 136 5.98 4.26 -16.62
N GLU A 137 5.04 3.65 -15.91
CA GLU A 137 3.95 2.87 -16.51
C GLU A 137 2.65 3.62 -16.28
N ARG A 138 1.92 3.90 -17.35
CA ARG A 138 0.64 4.60 -17.32
C ARG A 138 -0.51 3.62 -17.40
N LEU A 139 -1.59 3.90 -16.70
CA LEU A 139 -2.80 3.06 -16.73
C LEU A 139 -3.43 3.08 -18.13
N SER A 140 -3.35 4.22 -18.82
CA SER A 140 -3.76 4.36 -20.22
C SER A 140 -3.02 3.45 -21.20
N ASP A 141 -1.83 2.94 -20.86
CA ASP A 141 -1.12 1.95 -21.67
C ASP A 141 -1.79 0.56 -21.64
N TYR A 142 -2.63 0.29 -20.63
CA TYR A 142 -3.26 -1.00 -20.38
C TYR A 142 -4.78 -0.97 -20.56
N ILE A 143 -5.43 0.18 -20.31
CA ILE A 143 -6.87 0.35 -20.48
C ILE A 143 -7.21 1.64 -21.24
N ALA A 144 -8.12 1.51 -22.20
CA ALA A 144 -8.62 2.65 -22.97
C ALA A 144 -9.46 3.62 -22.11
N ASP A 145 -10.09 3.14 -21.03
CA ASP A 145 -11.01 3.91 -20.20
C ASP A 145 -10.35 4.59 -18.98
N SER A 146 -9.02 4.70 -18.96
CA SER A 146 -8.27 5.40 -17.89
C SER A 146 -8.83 6.82 -17.60
N PRO A 147 -9.18 7.65 -18.62
CA PRO A 147 -9.70 8.99 -18.35
C PRO A 147 -11.05 9.00 -17.60
N SER A 148 -11.95 8.05 -17.87
CA SER A 148 -13.23 7.97 -17.15
C SER A 148 -13.01 7.56 -15.70
N PHE A 149 -12.09 6.64 -15.47
CA PHE A 149 -11.69 6.24 -14.13
C PHE A 149 -11.12 7.43 -13.33
N VAL A 150 -10.20 8.21 -13.90
CA VAL A 150 -9.64 9.38 -13.19
C VAL A 150 -10.69 10.46 -12.95
N ARG A 151 -11.63 10.67 -13.88
CA ARG A 151 -12.77 11.57 -13.67
C ARG A 151 -13.67 11.13 -12.52
N GLU A 152 -13.86 9.82 -12.33
CA GLU A 152 -14.59 9.29 -11.19
C GLU A 152 -13.86 9.59 -9.88
N LEU A 153 -12.54 9.34 -9.82
CA LEU A 153 -11.72 9.70 -8.65
C LEU A 153 -11.78 11.20 -8.33
N ALA A 154 -11.78 12.04 -9.36
CA ALA A 154 -11.81 13.49 -9.23
C ALA A 154 -13.12 14.04 -8.61
N ARG A 155 -14.18 13.23 -8.51
CA ARG A 155 -15.41 13.60 -7.79
C ARG A 155 -15.21 13.67 -6.28
N HIS A 156 -14.20 12.97 -5.77
CA HIS A 156 -13.97 12.77 -4.33
C HIS A 156 -12.72 13.47 -3.83
N ARG A 157 -11.84 13.92 -4.74
CA ARG A 157 -10.60 14.62 -4.40
C ARG A 157 -10.09 15.49 -5.55
N PRO A 158 -9.23 16.47 -5.27
CA PRO A 158 -8.55 17.23 -6.32
C PRO A 158 -7.72 16.34 -7.25
N THR A 159 -7.56 16.78 -8.50
CA THR A 159 -6.69 16.13 -9.48
C THR A 159 -5.23 16.18 -9.06
N GLY A 160 -4.42 15.29 -9.62
CA GLY A 160 -3.01 15.19 -9.28
C GLY A 160 -2.74 14.52 -7.92
N GLY A 161 -1.48 14.24 -7.65
CA GLY A 161 -1.04 13.76 -6.34
C GLY A 161 -1.13 12.24 -6.15
N ARG A 162 -1.07 11.82 -4.89
CA ARG A 162 -0.77 10.44 -4.51
C ARG A 162 -2.05 9.59 -4.47
N LEU A 163 -1.98 8.38 -4.97
CA LEU A 163 -3.00 7.34 -4.84
C LEU A 163 -2.32 6.13 -4.20
N TYR A 164 -2.99 5.45 -3.29
CA TYR A 164 -2.49 4.24 -2.66
C TYR A 164 -3.45 3.09 -2.91
N ILE A 165 -2.91 1.91 -3.18
CA ILE A 165 -3.66 0.66 -3.27
C ILE A 165 -3.03 -0.32 -2.30
N ASN A 166 -3.83 -0.91 -1.42
CA ASN A 166 -3.35 -1.89 -0.45
C ASN A 166 -3.57 -3.33 -0.93
N GLU A 167 -3.18 -4.30 -0.10
CA GLU A 167 -3.29 -5.74 -0.38
C GLU A 167 -4.74 -6.24 -0.47
N ALA A 168 -5.70 -5.49 0.08
CA ALA A 168 -7.13 -5.77 -0.09
C ALA A 168 -7.69 -5.16 -1.39
N ARG A 169 -6.85 -4.51 -2.20
CA ARG A 169 -7.19 -3.77 -3.43
C ARG A 169 -8.02 -2.51 -3.15
N GLU A 170 -8.03 -2.02 -1.91
CA GLU A 170 -8.74 -0.79 -1.56
C GLU A 170 -7.91 0.42 -1.98
N MET A 171 -8.57 1.39 -2.60
CA MET A 171 -7.94 2.63 -3.05
C MET A 171 -8.23 3.76 -2.08
N PHE A 172 -7.20 4.52 -1.77
CA PHE A 172 -7.33 5.68 -0.90
C PHE A 172 -6.24 6.71 -1.20
N SER A 173 -6.47 7.95 -0.82
CA SER A 173 -5.57 9.05 -1.15
C SER A 173 -5.50 10.07 -0.02
N PRO A 174 -4.35 10.70 0.23
CA PRO A 174 -4.24 11.74 1.24
C PRO A 174 -5.11 12.93 0.87
N LEU A 175 -5.83 13.45 1.86
CA LEU A 175 -6.42 14.78 1.81
C LEU A 175 -5.38 15.82 2.23
N ASP A 176 -5.45 17.01 1.65
CA ASP A 176 -4.51 18.09 1.98
C ASP A 176 -4.62 18.47 3.46
N GLY A 177 -3.46 18.67 4.12
CA GLY A 177 -3.36 19.33 5.43
C GLY A 177 -3.23 18.44 6.67
N GLU A 178 -3.90 17.30 6.78
CA GLU A 178 -4.09 16.68 8.11
C GLU A 178 -3.64 15.23 8.28
N GLY A 179 -3.11 14.58 7.25
CA GLY A 179 -2.76 13.15 7.34
C GLY A 179 -3.99 12.24 7.41
N SER A 180 -5.15 12.79 7.08
CA SER A 180 -6.37 12.05 6.76
C SER A 180 -6.31 11.55 5.31
N PHE A 181 -6.98 10.44 5.06
CA PHE A 181 -7.09 9.85 3.74
C PHE A 181 -8.57 9.71 3.39
N VAL A 182 -8.88 9.84 2.11
CA VAL A 182 -10.20 9.59 1.54
C VAL A 182 -10.21 8.23 0.87
N TYR A 183 -11.28 7.47 1.07
CA TYR A 183 -11.54 6.23 0.38
C TYR A 183 -12.04 6.50 -1.04
N LEU A 184 -11.54 5.75 -2.00
CA LEU A 184 -11.78 5.95 -3.43
C LEU A 184 -12.43 4.73 -4.11
N GLY A 185 -12.88 3.75 -3.32
CA GLY A 185 -13.42 2.50 -3.83
C GLY A 185 -12.36 1.41 -3.99
N ARG A 186 -12.79 0.28 -4.55
CA ARG A 186 -11.93 -0.88 -4.78
C ARG A 186 -11.34 -0.86 -6.19
N ALA A 187 -10.03 -1.09 -6.31
CA ALA A 187 -9.35 -1.15 -7.58
C ALA A 187 -9.79 -2.40 -8.37
N PRO A 188 -10.21 -2.26 -9.64
CA PRO A 188 -10.49 -3.39 -10.51
C PRO A 188 -9.18 -3.95 -11.09
N ILE A 189 -8.30 -4.47 -10.21
CA ILE A 189 -6.90 -4.78 -10.56
C ILE A 189 -6.76 -5.81 -11.69
N ASP A 190 -7.74 -6.70 -11.84
CA ASP A 190 -7.76 -7.72 -12.90
C ASP A 190 -7.87 -7.09 -14.31
N ARG A 191 -8.15 -5.78 -14.39
CA ARG A 191 -8.20 -5.00 -15.62
C ARG A 191 -7.15 -3.89 -15.67
N TRP A 192 -6.35 -3.69 -14.62
CA TRP A 192 -5.41 -2.57 -14.52
C TRP A 192 -3.98 -2.99 -14.88
N PHE A 193 -2.98 -2.45 -14.19
CA PHE A 193 -1.59 -2.86 -14.30
C PHE A 193 -1.48 -4.38 -14.12
N PRO A 194 -0.77 -5.08 -15.02
CA PRO A 194 -0.58 -6.52 -14.89
C PRO A 194 0.23 -6.84 -13.63
N GLU A 195 0.02 -8.05 -13.11
CA GLU A 195 0.82 -8.60 -12.02
C GLU A 195 2.32 -8.45 -12.34
N PRO A 196 3.11 -7.80 -11.46
CA PRO A 196 4.54 -7.69 -11.68
C PRO A 196 5.20 -9.06 -11.71
N GLN A 197 5.98 -9.33 -12.76
CA GLN A 197 6.85 -10.50 -12.78
C GLN A 197 8.01 -10.28 -11.79
N PRO A 198 8.37 -11.30 -10.97
CA PRO A 198 9.48 -11.24 -10.02
C PRO A 198 10.85 -10.95 -10.64
#